data_AF-A0A431LPW4-F1
#
_entry.id   AF-A0A431LPW4-F1
#
_cell.length_a   1.000
_cell.length_b   1.000
_cell.length_c   1.000
_cell.angle_alpha   90.00
_cell.angle_beta   90.00
_cell.angle_gamma   90.00
#
_symmetry.space_group_name_H-M   'P 1'
#
loop_
_entity.id
_entity.type
_entity.pdbx_description
1 polymer ?
#
loop_
_entity_poly.entity_id
_entity_poly.type
_entity_poly.pdbx_seq_one_letter_code
_entity_poly.pdbx_strand_id
1 'polypeptide(L)'
;MPTYFYVIALTVCQLENRPRGAGEIVGRHSSQLDADLKRGRLQKKLRDASYRDALWVISSSESVKVGATSETLLSAALTDQRHRQCVEAMIEVLAEEGGTGAPHSQAFISSMLLRHGLSLEQLRAEFAEHANRELERRGARRQAIAEQRARTVAVQAEVKRDLNAITYSFPAVRGIQAGREYFSAQIPYDIVAKLFVFDEDVVPPEHRAQRLLNERRAEAIADYMVGNPNDYVLPALTCSVSAEMSFEAIGGSHQVGMLHIPMSATMLINDGQHRRHAIAAALRRHPAFANETISVSIYYDQGLQRAQQMFADINSKQVRPSSAINALYDQRNPFNTWVLALLTKLPDIRARIDFENASVAGKSTKLWSLIAFKKFVTILTGISETSFGQADPAQLQRLELAIAEFFAQVRTHVPDWASMLDGKIAPADARAQLVIGQAVWLHGLALMGHHVMLRHQAVKGLERLALVSSSRASPMWEGRCVVLGKMQMTADGIKATAAKLLQLINMPLPSDIAQVERRLAPARIGMAA
;
A
#
# COMPACT_ATOMS: atom_id res chain seq x y z
N MET A 1 3.80 -12.23 -69.39
CA MET A 1 3.26 -13.47 -70.00
C MET A 1 2.79 -14.39 -68.88
N PRO A 2 1.69 -15.15 -69.04
CA PRO A 2 1.24 -16.08 -68.01
C PRO A 2 2.32 -17.12 -67.72
N THR A 3 2.62 -17.38 -66.46
CA THR A 3 3.55 -18.43 -66.03
C THR A 3 2.73 -19.63 -65.56
N TYR A 4 3.03 -20.81 -66.08
CA TYR A 4 2.39 -22.07 -65.71
C TYR A 4 3.38 -22.97 -64.99
N PHE A 5 2.90 -23.72 -64.00
CA PHE A 5 3.70 -24.70 -63.26
C PHE A 5 3.27 -26.11 -63.65
N TYR A 6 4.20 -26.88 -64.20
CA TYR A 6 3.94 -28.22 -64.73
C TYR A 6 4.56 -29.28 -63.85
N VAL A 7 3.81 -30.35 -63.56
CA VAL A 7 4.39 -31.60 -63.07
C VAL A 7 4.75 -32.44 -64.31
N ILE A 8 6.03 -32.72 -64.51
CA ILE A 8 6.55 -33.43 -65.69
C ILE A 8 7.24 -34.73 -65.28
N ALA A 9 7.08 -35.79 -66.08
CA ALA A 9 7.83 -37.03 -65.92
C ALA A 9 9.21 -36.89 -66.57
N LEU A 10 10.28 -37.10 -65.79
CA LEU A 10 11.66 -36.99 -66.27
C LEU A 10 12.18 -38.28 -66.91
N THR A 11 11.57 -39.41 -66.54
CA THR A 11 11.87 -40.74 -67.08
C THR A 11 10.57 -41.49 -67.30
N VAL A 12 10.64 -42.61 -68.03
CA VAL A 12 9.51 -43.51 -68.17
C VAL A 12 9.16 -44.09 -66.81
N CYS A 13 7.96 -43.81 -66.30
CA CYS A 13 7.52 -44.30 -64.99
C CYS A 13 6.09 -44.82 -65.03
N GLN A 14 5.81 -45.83 -64.21
CA GLN A 14 4.48 -46.43 -64.11
C GLN A 14 3.63 -45.63 -63.11
N LEU A 15 2.72 -44.80 -63.61
CA LEU A 15 1.91 -43.91 -62.78
C LEU A 15 0.44 -44.00 -63.17
N GLU A 16 -0.43 -44.25 -62.18
CA GLU A 16 -1.89 -44.36 -62.37
C GLU A 16 -2.27 -45.44 -63.39
N ASN A 17 -1.67 -46.63 -63.25
CA ASN A 17 -1.94 -47.84 -64.04
C ASN A 17 -1.62 -47.75 -65.55
N ARG A 18 -0.82 -46.75 -65.96
CA ARG A 18 -0.26 -46.68 -67.32
C ARG A 18 1.20 -46.22 -67.29
N PRO A 19 2.01 -46.58 -68.29
CA PRO A 19 3.33 -45.99 -68.46
C PRO A 19 3.17 -44.51 -68.85
N ARG A 20 3.93 -43.64 -68.18
CA ARG A 20 4.10 -42.24 -68.57
C ARG A 20 5.41 -42.08 -69.32
N GLY A 21 5.39 -41.39 -70.44
CA GLY A 21 6.59 -41.13 -71.23
C GLY A 21 7.50 -40.09 -70.56
N ALA A 22 8.80 -40.16 -70.82
CA ALA A 22 9.70 -39.05 -70.47
C ALA A 22 9.25 -37.78 -71.21
N GLY A 23 9.15 -36.67 -70.48
CA GLY A 23 8.63 -35.39 -70.97
C GLY A 23 7.11 -35.25 -70.93
N GLU A 24 6.36 -36.26 -70.51
CA GLU A 24 4.90 -36.18 -70.40
C GLU A 24 4.48 -35.24 -69.26
N ILE A 25 3.58 -34.30 -69.57
CA ILE A 25 2.99 -33.40 -68.58
C ILE A 25 1.90 -34.14 -67.80
N VAL A 26 2.13 -34.36 -66.51
CA VAL A 26 1.25 -35.07 -65.58
C VAL A 26 0.29 -34.11 -64.85
N GLY A 27 0.61 -32.82 -64.79
CA GLY A 27 -0.25 -31.80 -64.19
C GLY A 27 0.14 -30.39 -64.61
N ARG A 28 -0.82 -29.46 -64.56
CA ARG A 28 -0.65 -28.03 -64.84
C ARG A 28 -1.37 -27.23 -63.76
N HIS A 29 -0.68 -26.25 -63.18
CA HIS A 29 -1.14 -25.47 -62.03
C HIS A 29 -0.84 -23.98 -62.22
N SER A 30 -1.64 -23.14 -61.56
CA SER A 30 -1.46 -21.69 -61.51
C SER A 30 -0.45 -21.24 -60.44
N SER A 31 -0.10 -22.13 -59.50
CA SER A 31 0.87 -21.85 -58.44
C SER A 31 1.91 -22.97 -58.32
N GLN A 32 3.14 -22.60 -57.96
CA GLN A 32 4.23 -23.53 -57.64
C GLN A 32 3.84 -24.47 -56.48
N LEU A 33 3.16 -23.92 -55.46
CA LEU A 33 2.77 -24.68 -54.26
C LEU A 33 1.82 -25.83 -54.61
N ASP A 34 0.81 -25.58 -55.45
CA ASP A 34 -0.14 -26.62 -55.86
C ASP A 34 0.52 -27.68 -56.74
N ALA A 35 1.43 -27.27 -57.62
CA ALA A 35 2.24 -28.17 -58.44
C ALA A 35 3.13 -29.07 -57.55
N ASP A 36 3.78 -28.51 -56.54
CA ASP A 36 4.61 -29.25 -55.60
C ASP A 36 3.81 -30.21 -54.72
N LEU A 37 2.63 -29.80 -54.24
CA LEU A 37 1.71 -30.68 -53.51
C LEU A 37 1.22 -31.83 -54.40
N LYS A 38 0.88 -31.55 -55.66
CA LYS A 38 0.48 -32.58 -56.64
C LYS A 38 1.63 -33.53 -56.94
N ARG A 39 2.84 -33.01 -57.21
CA ARG A 39 4.06 -33.80 -57.40
C ARG A 39 4.31 -34.70 -56.20
N GLY A 40 4.28 -34.17 -54.98
CA GLY A 40 4.52 -34.94 -53.76
C GLY A 40 3.50 -36.07 -53.56
N ARG A 41 2.21 -35.83 -53.84
CA ARG A 41 1.16 -36.87 -53.80
C ARG A 41 1.38 -37.96 -54.85
N LEU A 42 1.76 -37.59 -56.07
CA LEU A 42 2.03 -38.55 -57.15
C LEU A 42 3.32 -39.34 -56.92
N GLN A 43 4.37 -38.68 -56.43
CA GLN A 43 5.65 -39.31 -56.09
C GLN A 43 5.47 -40.40 -55.04
N LYS A 44 4.60 -40.20 -54.04
CA LYS A 44 4.24 -41.24 -53.05
C LYS A 44 3.55 -42.48 -53.65
N LYS A 45 2.94 -42.36 -54.83
CA LYS A 45 2.33 -43.49 -55.53
C LYS A 45 3.35 -44.32 -56.32
N LEU A 46 4.52 -43.76 -56.62
CA LEU A 46 5.64 -44.45 -57.25
C LEU A 46 6.41 -45.21 -56.16
N ARG A 47 6.14 -46.52 -56.04
CA ARG A 47 6.70 -47.37 -54.96
C ARG A 47 8.09 -47.93 -55.28
N ASP A 48 8.46 -47.97 -56.56
CA ASP A 48 9.78 -48.41 -56.99
C ASP A 48 10.82 -47.34 -56.66
N ALA A 49 11.92 -47.77 -56.02
CA ALA A 49 13.04 -46.91 -55.68
C ALA A 49 13.72 -46.30 -56.93
N SER A 50 13.63 -46.96 -58.09
CA SER A 50 14.12 -46.47 -59.37
C SER A 50 13.41 -45.18 -59.84
N TYR A 51 12.21 -44.90 -59.32
CA TYR A 51 11.42 -43.72 -59.67
C TYR A 51 11.49 -42.58 -58.66
N ARG A 52 12.40 -42.62 -57.69
CA ARG A 52 12.50 -41.66 -56.58
C ARG A 52 12.51 -40.19 -57.04
N ASP A 53 13.07 -39.92 -58.22
CA ASP A 53 13.22 -38.58 -58.82
C ASP A 53 12.48 -38.45 -60.17
N ALA A 54 11.53 -39.36 -60.47
CA ALA A 54 10.89 -39.46 -61.78
C ALA A 54 9.92 -38.32 -62.11
N LEU A 55 9.46 -37.55 -61.12
CA LEU A 55 8.55 -36.41 -61.32
C LEU A 55 9.19 -35.11 -60.83
N TRP A 56 9.06 -34.05 -61.63
CA TRP A 56 9.59 -32.73 -61.31
C TRP A 56 8.57 -31.62 -61.55
N VAL A 57 8.78 -30.46 -60.92
CA VAL A 57 7.98 -29.26 -61.18
C VAL A 57 8.83 -28.23 -61.90
N ILE A 58 8.38 -27.82 -63.08
CA ILE A 58 9.03 -26.77 -63.88
C ILE A 58 8.03 -25.67 -64.22
N SER A 59 8.49 -24.41 -64.21
CA SER A 59 7.70 -23.27 -64.65
C SER A 59 8.02 -22.90 -66.09
N SER A 60 6.99 -22.60 -66.89
CA SER A 60 7.18 -22.08 -68.25
C SER A 60 6.07 -21.12 -68.65
N SER A 61 6.39 -20.17 -69.54
CA SER A 61 5.41 -19.32 -70.20
C SER A 61 4.71 -20.02 -71.38
N GLU A 62 5.26 -21.15 -71.84
CA GLU A 62 4.65 -22.00 -72.87
C GLU A 62 3.42 -22.73 -72.32
N SER A 63 2.34 -22.78 -73.10
CA SER A 63 1.10 -23.46 -72.72
C SER A 63 1.05 -24.89 -73.29
N VAL A 64 1.43 -25.86 -72.47
CA VAL A 64 1.37 -27.29 -72.81
C VAL A 64 0.14 -27.93 -72.15
N LYS A 65 -0.53 -28.86 -72.86
CA LYS A 65 -1.68 -29.62 -72.34
C LYS A 65 -1.21 -30.80 -71.48
N VAL A 66 -1.98 -31.13 -70.44
CA VAL A 66 -1.74 -32.35 -69.65
C VAL A 66 -1.90 -33.57 -70.56
N GLY A 67 -0.96 -34.52 -70.44
CA GLY A 67 -0.86 -35.71 -71.28
C GLY A 67 -0.05 -35.52 -72.58
N ALA A 68 0.35 -34.29 -72.92
CA ALA A 68 1.28 -34.05 -74.01
C ALA A 68 2.74 -34.23 -73.55
N THR A 69 3.62 -34.60 -74.48
CA THR A 69 5.06 -34.68 -74.26
C THR A 69 5.74 -33.41 -74.78
N SER A 70 6.65 -32.82 -74.00
CA SER A 70 7.45 -31.67 -74.41
C SER A 70 8.93 -31.92 -74.14
N GLU A 71 9.72 -32.03 -75.21
CA GLU A 71 11.17 -32.19 -75.12
C GLU A 71 11.85 -30.94 -74.56
N THR A 72 11.35 -29.75 -74.92
CA THR A 72 11.86 -28.47 -74.41
C THR A 72 11.70 -28.38 -72.89
N LEU A 73 10.50 -28.70 -72.38
CA LEU A 73 10.26 -28.70 -70.93
C LEU A 73 10.98 -29.84 -70.22
N LEU A 74 11.14 -31.00 -70.86
CA LEU A 74 11.94 -32.10 -70.31
C LEU A 74 13.40 -31.69 -70.13
N SER A 75 14.02 -31.10 -71.17
CA SER A 75 15.41 -30.63 -71.11
C SER A 75 15.60 -29.54 -70.06
N ALA A 76 14.67 -28.57 -70.00
CA ALA A 76 14.68 -27.53 -68.97
C ALA A 76 14.52 -28.11 -67.56
N ALA A 77 13.63 -29.09 -67.39
CA ALA A 77 13.38 -29.74 -66.11
C ALA A 77 14.56 -30.61 -65.66
N LEU A 78 15.22 -31.34 -66.57
CA LEU A 78 16.45 -32.09 -66.28
C LEU A 78 17.59 -31.15 -65.88
N THR A 79 17.72 -30.01 -66.56
CA THR A 79 18.72 -28.99 -66.24
C THR A 79 18.46 -28.36 -64.86
N ASP A 80 17.21 -27.97 -64.58
CA ASP A 80 16.81 -27.43 -63.27
C ASP A 80 16.98 -28.48 -62.15
N GLN A 81 16.63 -29.75 -62.41
CA GLN A 81 16.83 -30.83 -61.45
C GLN A 81 18.32 -31.03 -61.16
N ARG A 82 19.17 -31.12 -62.19
CA ARG A 82 20.63 -31.23 -62.03
C ARG A 82 21.18 -30.05 -61.23
N HIS A 83 20.79 -28.83 -61.57
CA HIS A 83 21.24 -27.63 -60.86
C HIS A 83 20.86 -27.69 -59.38
N ARG A 84 19.59 -27.95 -59.03
CA ARG A 84 19.17 -28.02 -57.62
C ARG A 84 19.86 -29.15 -56.86
N GLN A 85 20.07 -30.29 -57.51
CA GLN A 85 20.78 -31.43 -56.96
C GLN A 85 22.25 -31.13 -56.65
N CYS A 86 22.95 -30.45 -57.56
CA CYS A 86 24.34 -30.01 -57.34
C CYS A 86 24.44 -28.92 -56.26
N VAL A 87 23.50 -27.97 -56.23
CA VAL A 87 23.42 -26.98 -55.16
C VAL A 87 23.22 -27.65 -53.80
N GLU A 88 22.34 -28.64 -53.69
CA GLU A 88 22.12 -29.37 -52.43
C GLU A 88 23.37 -30.16 -52.00
N ALA A 89 24.02 -30.84 -52.94
CA ALA A 89 25.29 -31.54 -52.66
C ALA A 89 26.37 -30.57 -52.19
N MET A 90 26.45 -29.37 -52.78
CA MET A 90 27.40 -28.34 -52.36
C MET A 90 27.04 -27.75 -50.98
N ILE A 91 25.75 -27.61 -50.64
CA ILE A 91 25.32 -27.24 -49.28
C ILE A 91 25.81 -28.26 -48.24
N GLU A 92 25.71 -29.55 -48.53
CA GLU A 92 26.23 -30.61 -47.65
C GLU A 92 27.76 -30.58 -47.53
N VAL A 93 28.47 -30.27 -48.61
CA VAL A 93 29.93 -30.05 -48.57
C VAL A 93 30.27 -28.90 -47.63
N LEU A 94 29.58 -27.75 -47.73
CA LEU A 94 29.79 -26.61 -46.84
C LEU A 94 29.47 -26.95 -45.38
N ALA A 95 28.44 -27.77 -45.14
CA ALA A 95 28.06 -28.19 -43.79
C ALA A 95 29.12 -29.10 -43.15
N GLU A 96 29.68 -30.05 -43.90
CA GLU A 96 30.81 -30.88 -43.47
C GLU A 96 32.06 -30.04 -43.16
N GLU A 97 32.41 -29.08 -44.02
CA GLU A 97 33.54 -28.17 -43.80
C GLU A 97 33.36 -27.31 -42.54
N GLY A 98 32.13 -26.90 -42.25
CA GLY A 98 31.77 -26.18 -41.03
C GLY A 98 31.62 -27.06 -39.79
N GLY A 99 31.85 -28.38 -39.89
CA GLY A 99 31.73 -29.32 -38.76
C GLY A 99 30.28 -29.57 -38.29
N THR A 100 29.30 -29.26 -39.13
CA THR A 100 27.85 -29.40 -38.83
C THR A 100 27.14 -30.41 -39.73
N GLY A 101 27.89 -31.10 -40.59
CA GLY A 101 27.36 -32.09 -41.51
C GLY A 101 26.78 -33.32 -40.79
N ALA A 102 25.75 -33.90 -41.39
CA ALA A 102 25.10 -35.09 -40.84
C ALA A 102 25.93 -36.37 -41.14
N PRO A 103 25.82 -37.44 -40.34
CA PRO A 103 26.60 -38.68 -40.52
C PRO A 103 26.53 -39.37 -41.90
N HIS A 104 25.57 -38.98 -42.76
CA HIS A 104 25.34 -39.56 -44.08
C HIS A 104 25.68 -38.62 -45.26
N SER A 105 26.18 -37.42 -44.96
CA SER A 105 26.55 -36.37 -45.92
C SER A 105 27.57 -36.86 -46.96
N GLN A 106 28.62 -37.56 -46.52
CA GLN A 106 29.73 -37.97 -47.39
C GLN A 106 29.28 -39.00 -48.44
N ALA A 107 28.49 -39.99 -48.04
CA ALA A 107 27.92 -40.98 -48.96
C ALA A 107 26.97 -40.32 -49.98
N PHE A 108 26.19 -39.32 -49.55
CA PHE A 108 25.34 -38.53 -50.43
C PHE A 108 26.17 -37.71 -51.43
N ILE A 109 27.17 -36.96 -50.97
CA ILE A 109 28.07 -36.15 -51.81
C ILE A 109 28.75 -37.05 -52.85
N SER A 110 29.35 -38.17 -52.44
CA SER A 110 29.99 -39.13 -53.35
C SER A 110 29.02 -39.68 -54.39
N SER A 111 27.80 -40.06 -53.99
CA SER A 111 26.78 -40.54 -54.94
C SER A 111 26.36 -39.47 -55.95
N MET A 112 26.30 -38.20 -55.53
CA MET A 112 25.90 -37.08 -56.40
C MET A 112 27.01 -36.69 -57.38
N LEU A 113 28.27 -36.71 -56.94
CA LEU A 113 29.44 -36.50 -57.80
C LEU A 113 29.52 -37.58 -58.90
N LEU A 114 29.35 -38.86 -58.51
CA LEU A 114 29.32 -39.98 -59.47
C LEU A 114 28.15 -39.87 -60.45
N ARG A 115 26.94 -39.55 -59.97
CA ARG A 115 25.73 -39.44 -60.81
C ARG A 115 25.88 -38.40 -61.90
N HIS A 116 26.53 -37.27 -61.61
CA HIS A 116 26.64 -36.13 -62.52
C HIS A 116 28.00 -36.01 -63.20
N GLY A 117 28.91 -36.96 -62.97
CA GLY A 117 30.25 -36.99 -63.57
C GLY A 117 31.11 -35.79 -63.16
N LEU A 118 30.97 -35.30 -61.93
CA LEU A 118 31.68 -34.13 -61.41
C LEU A 118 32.78 -34.53 -60.44
N SER A 119 33.89 -33.81 -60.46
CA SER A 119 34.84 -33.76 -59.34
C SER A 119 34.36 -32.80 -58.26
N LEU A 120 34.88 -32.94 -57.04
CA LEU A 120 34.58 -32.02 -55.94
C LEU A 120 35.01 -30.58 -56.28
N GLU A 121 36.12 -30.41 -57.00
CA GLU A 121 36.62 -29.10 -57.44
C GLU A 121 35.67 -28.44 -58.45
N GLN A 122 35.16 -29.18 -59.43
CA GLN A 122 34.18 -28.69 -60.39
C GLN A 122 32.85 -28.32 -59.71
N LEU A 123 32.38 -29.15 -58.77
CA LEU A 123 31.17 -28.85 -57.98
C LEU A 123 31.31 -27.51 -57.23
N ARG A 124 32.48 -27.27 -56.62
CA ARG A 124 32.78 -26.00 -55.94
C ARG A 124 32.79 -24.81 -56.90
N ALA A 125 33.54 -24.93 -58.00
CA ALA A 125 33.70 -23.85 -58.97
C ALA A 125 32.36 -23.40 -59.56
N GLU A 126 31.46 -24.35 -59.85
CA GLU A 126 30.18 -24.06 -60.52
C GLU A 126 29.04 -23.71 -59.54
N PHE A 127 28.99 -24.30 -58.33
CA PHE A 127 27.79 -24.25 -57.49
C PHE A 127 27.97 -23.61 -56.11
N ALA A 128 29.19 -23.24 -55.69
CA ALA A 128 29.41 -22.65 -54.35
C ALA A 128 28.63 -21.35 -54.10
N GLU A 129 28.59 -20.43 -55.07
CA GLU A 129 27.85 -19.16 -54.92
C GLU A 129 26.33 -19.39 -54.81
N HIS A 130 25.81 -20.36 -55.57
CA HIS A 130 24.39 -20.73 -55.52
C HIS A 130 24.03 -21.40 -54.19
N ALA A 131 24.91 -22.27 -53.66
CA ALA A 131 24.76 -22.91 -52.36
C ALA A 131 24.76 -21.91 -51.20
N ASN A 132 25.69 -20.94 -51.21
CA ASN A 132 25.76 -19.89 -50.19
C ASN A 132 24.50 -19.02 -50.17
N ARG A 133 24.01 -18.57 -51.34
CA ARG A 133 22.76 -17.79 -51.44
C ARG A 133 21.54 -18.56 -50.93
N GLU A 134 21.49 -19.87 -51.20
CA GLU A 134 20.40 -20.73 -50.72
C GLU A 134 20.50 -20.96 -49.19
N LEU A 135 21.71 -21.09 -48.64
CA LEU A 135 21.94 -21.16 -47.19
C LEU A 135 21.48 -19.89 -46.47
N GLU A 136 21.80 -18.70 -47.00
CA GLU A 136 21.33 -17.42 -46.46
C GLU A 136 19.81 -17.33 -46.44
N ARG A 137 19.15 -17.70 -47.55
CA ARG A 137 17.67 -17.76 -47.64
C ARG A 137 17.08 -18.74 -46.63
N ARG A 138 17.67 -19.93 -46.49
CA ARG A 138 17.25 -20.92 -45.48
C ARG A 138 17.44 -20.38 -44.06
N GLY A 139 18.55 -19.70 -43.78
CA GLY A 139 18.84 -19.05 -42.51
C GLY A 139 17.81 -17.99 -42.14
N ALA A 140 17.56 -17.03 -43.03
CA ALA A 140 16.57 -15.97 -42.81
C ALA A 140 15.16 -16.54 -42.58
N ARG A 141 14.75 -17.57 -43.33
CA ARG A 141 13.46 -18.24 -43.15
C ARG A 141 13.36 -18.97 -41.81
N ARG A 142 14.43 -19.66 -41.38
CA ARG A 142 14.49 -20.32 -40.06
C ARG A 142 14.37 -19.29 -38.94
N GLN A 143 15.06 -18.16 -39.06
CA GLN A 143 15.00 -17.08 -38.08
C GLN A 143 13.59 -16.49 -37.96
N ALA A 144 12.94 -16.15 -39.08
CA ALA A 144 11.57 -15.63 -39.07
C ALA A 144 10.56 -16.61 -38.43
N ILE A 145 10.70 -17.91 -38.72
CA ILE A 145 9.85 -18.96 -38.11
C ILE A 145 10.15 -19.10 -36.61
N ALA A 146 11.42 -19.03 -36.20
CA ALA A 146 11.81 -19.09 -34.80
C ALA A 146 11.28 -17.89 -34.00
N GLU A 147 11.37 -16.68 -34.56
CA GLU A 147 10.81 -15.47 -33.97
C GLU A 147 9.28 -15.57 -33.81
N GLN A 148 8.57 -16.03 -34.84
CA GLN A 148 7.12 -16.20 -34.77
C GLN A 148 6.73 -17.26 -33.72
N ARG A 149 7.45 -18.39 -33.66
CA ARG A 149 7.23 -19.42 -32.64
C ARG A 149 7.53 -18.90 -31.24
N ALA A 150 8.63 -18.18 -31.04
CA ALA A 150 8.97 -17.58 -29.75
C ALA A 150 7.88 -16.61 -29.27
N ARG A 151 7.34 -15.79 -30.18
CA ARG A 151 6.23 -14.89 -29.89
C ARG A 151 4.96 -15.65 -29.50
N THR A 152 4.61 -16.71 -30.23
CA THR A 152 3.45 -17.55 -29.90
C THR A 152 3.63 -18.25 -28.55
N VAL A 153 4.81 -18.78 -28.25
CA VAL A 153 5.11 -19.42 -26.96
C VAL A 153 5.04 -18.42 -25.82
N ALA A 154 5.54 -17.20 -25.99
CA ALA A 154 5.43 -16.14 -24.98
C ALA A 154 3.97 -15.78 -24.68
N VAL A 155 3.15 -15.56 -25.72
CA VAL A 155 1.71 -15.29 -25.57
C VAL A 155 0.99 -16.47 -24.92
N GLN A 156 1.32 -17.70 -25.29
CA GLN A 156 0.73 -18.90 -24.66
C GLN A 156 1.14 -19.04 -23.19
N ALA A 157 2.38 -18.69 -22.83
CA ALA A 157 2.84 -18.72 -21.45
C ALA A 157 2.15 -17.65 -20.58
N GLU A 158 1.90 -16.46 -21.14
CA GLU A 158 1.16 -15.38 -20.49
C GLU A 158 -0.31 -15.77 -20.25
N VAL A 159 -1.01 -16.23 -21.29
CA VAL A 159 -2.38 -16.73 -21.18
C VAL A 159 -2.49 -17.89 -20.19
N LYS A 160 -1.52 -18.81 -20.19
CA LYS A 160 -1.49 -19.93 -19.25
C LYS A 160 -1.20 -19.50 -17.81
N ARG A 161 -0.43 -18.43 -17.60
CA ARG A 161 -0.19 -17.86 -16.26
C ARG A 161 -1.47 -17.25 -15.72
N ASP A 162 -2.19 -16.49 -16.53
CA ASP A 162 -3.41 -15.81 -16.11
C ASP A 162 -4.57 -16.78 -15.86
N LEU A 163 -4.74 -17.79 -16.72
CA LEU A 163 -5.79 -18.81 -16.55
C LEU A 163 -5.57 -19.73 -15.34
N ASN A 164 -4.33 -19.88 -14.88
CA ASN A 164 -3.99 -20.76 -13.74
C ASN A 164 -3.62 -19.98 -12.47
N ALA A 165 -3.69 -18.65 -12.47
CA ALA A 165 -3.40 -17.86 -11.30
C ALA A 165 -4.49 -18.10 -10.24
N ILE A 166 -4.12 -18.70 -9.12
CA ILE A 166 -5.01 -18.80 -7.97
C ILE A 166 -5.17 -17.39 -7.40
N THR A 167 -6.41 -16.94 -7.21
CA THR A 167 -6.73 -15.58 -6.77
C THR A 167 -7.45 -15.58 -5.42
N TYR A 168 -7.20 -14.54 -4.62
CA TYR A 168 -8.15 -14.11 -3.59
C TYR A 168 -9.27 -13.32 -4.27
N SER A 169 -10.51 -13.60 -3.88
CA SER A 169 -11.68 -13.01 -4.51
C SER A 169 -12.55 -12.32 -3.46
N PHE A 170 -12.79 -11.01 -3.60
CA PHE A 170 -13.65 -10.23 -2.69
C PHE A 170 -14.75 -9.46 -3.43
N PRO A 171 -16.01 -9.47 -2.92
CA PRO A 171 -17.01 -8.52 -3.37
C PRO A 171 -16.49 -7.11 -3.11
N ALA A 172 -16.45 -6.30 -4.16
CA ALA A 172 -15.82 -5.01 -4.13
C ALA A 172 -16.58 -3.95 -4.93
N VAL A 173 -16.38 -2.70 -4.55
CA VAL A 173 -16.83 -1.53 -5.27
C VAL A 173 -15.63 -0.87 -5.95
N ARG A 174 -15.67 -0.77 -7.27
CA ARG A 174 -14.70 -0.05 -8.10
C ARG A 174 -14.98 1.44 -8.08
N GLY A 175 -13.96 2.23 -7.74
CA GLY A 175 -13.97 3.69 -7.76
C GLY A 175 -12.82 4.26 -8.58
N ILE A 176 -12.92 5.55 -8.90
CA ILE A 176 -11.85 6.30 -9.56
C ILE A 176 -11.42 7.45 -8.63
N GLN A 177 -10.12 7.53 -8.35
CA GLN A 177 -9.53 8.62 -7.58
C GLN A 177 -8.27 9.11 -8.31
N ALA A 178 -8.17 10.42 -8.53
CA ALA A 178 -7.06 11.03 -9.26
C ALA A 178 -6.78 10.36 -10.63
N GLY A 179 -7.85 9.95 -11.32
CA GLY A 179 -7.76 9.28 -12.64
C GLY A 179 -7.33 7.82 -12.60
N ARG A 180 -7.20 7.19 -11.43
CA ARG A 180 -6.83 5.78 -11.29
C ARG A 180 -7.94 4.98 -10.62
N GLU A 181 -8.10 3.74 -11.06
CA GLU A 181 -9.01 2.80 -10.41
C GLU A 181 -8.47 2.37 -9.05
N TYR A 182 -9.38 2.22 -8.09
CA TYR A 182 -9.16 1.60 -6.79
C TYR A 182 -10.42 0.87 -6.37
N PHE A 183 -10.30 -0.02 -5.40
CA PHE A 183 -11.41 -0.88 -4.98
C PHE A 183 -11.64 -0.75 -3.48
N SER A 184 -12.90 -0.87 -3.06
CA SER A 184 -13.28 -0.97 -1.65
C SER A 184 -13.95 -2.31 -1.42
N ALA A 185 -13.44 -3.09 -0.47
CA ALA A 185 -13.94 -4.43 -0.15
C ALA A 185 -14.09 -4.61 1.36
N GLN A 186 -15.10 -5.38 1.78
CA GLN A 186 -15.24 -5.85 3.15
C GLN A 186 -14.46 -7.16 3.30
N ILE A 187 -13.40 -7.16 4.11
CA ILE A 187 -12.54 -8.34 4.31
C ILE A 187 -12.76 -8.89 5.73
N PRO A 188 -13.07 -10.19 5.89
CA PRO A 188 -13.15 -10.84 7.20
C PRO A 188 -11.85 -10.75 7.98
N TYR A 189 -11.95 -10.64 9.31
CA TYR A 189 -10.80 -10.42 10.19
C TYR A 189 -9.78 -11.56 10.14
N ASP A 190 -10.23 -12.80 10.04
CA ASP A 190 -9.34 -13.96 9.92
C ASP A 190 -8.51 -13.92 8.62
N ILE A 191 -9.07 -13.37 7.54
CA ILE A 191 -8.40 -13.13 6.28
C ILE A 191 -7.46 -11.92 6.38
N VAL A 192 -7.87 -10.82 7.00
CA VAL A 192 -7.00 -9.63 7.23
C VAL A 192 -5.74 -10.01 8.01
N ALA A 193 -5.85 -10.89 9.01
CA ALA A 193 -4.71 -11.37 9.77
C ALA A 193 -3.69 -12.13 8.88
N LYS A 194 -4.16 -12.82 7.84
CA LYS A 194 -3.34 -13.66 6.93
C LYS A 194 -2.79 -12.91 5.71
N LEU A 195 -3.54 -11.96 5.14
CA LEU A 195 -3.16 -11.32 3.86
C LEU A 195 -1.99 -10.33 3.95
N PHE A 196 -1.85 -9.62 5.08
CA PHE A 196 -0.91 -8.49 5.20
C PHE A 196 0.33 -8.81 6.04
N VAL A 197 0.92 -9.99 5.85
CA VAL A 197 2.12 -10.42 6.59
C VAL A 197 3.37 -9.87 5.90
N PHE A 198 3.79 -8.66 6.27
CA PHE A 198 5.08 -8.09 5.87
C PHE A 198 5.83 -7.65 7.12
N ASP A 199 7.05 -8.15 7.28
CA ASP A 199 7.96 -7.78 8.36
C ASP A 199 8.87 -6.64 7.87
N GLU A 200 8.55 -5.41 8.28
CA GLU A 200 9.34 -4.23 7.93
C GLU A 200 10.56 -4.04 8.84
N ASP A 201 10.70 -4.81 9.92
CA ASP A 201 11.72 -4.61 10.94
C ASP A 201 13.14 -4.89 10.39
N VAL A 202 13.24 -5.81 9.43
CA VAL A 202 14.50 -6.22 8.78
C VAL A 202 14.89 -5.34 7.58
N VAL A 203 14.02 -4.43 7.13
CA VAL A 203 14.23 -3.57 5.95
C VAL A 203 14.74 -2.20 6.40
N PRO A 204 15.76 -1.57 5.77
CA PRO A 204 16.18 -0.21 6.12
C PRO A 204 15.04 0.82 5.93
N PRO A 205 14.99 1.92 6.71
CA PRO A 205 13.90 2.90 6.64
C PRO A 205 13.57 3.43 5.23
N GLU A 206 14.59 3.66 4.41
CA GLU A 206 14.47 4.18 3.04
C GLU A 206 13.76 3.20 2.09
N HIS A 207 13.77 1.92 2.45
CA HIS A 207 13.19 0.82 1.69
C HIS A 207 11.85 0.32 2.25
N ARG A 208 11.33 0.95 3.31
CA ARG A 208 10.05 0.60 3.93
C ARG A 208 8.88 1.32 3.28
N ALA A 209 7.73 0.66 3.23
CA ALA A 209 6.47 1.29 2.83
C ALA A 209 5.74 1.94 4.01
N GLN A 210 6.08 1.56 5.26
CA GLN A 210 5.49 2.09 6.48
C GLN A 210 6.55 2.35 7.56
N ARG A 211 6.07 2.67 8.76
CA ARG A 211 6.89 2.87 9.96
C ARG A 211 6.85 1.61 10.83
N LEU A 212 7.87 1.44 11.68
CA LEU A 212 7.88 0.37 12.68
C LEU A 212 6.60 0.32 13.51
N LEU A 213 6.16 -0.90 13.80
CA LEU A 213 4.99 -1.14 14.64
C LEU A 213 5.26 -0.62 16.06
N ASN A 214 4.23 -0.06 16.68
CA ASN A 214 4.26 0.20 18.12
C ASN A 214 3.33 -0.81 18.76
N GLU A 215 3.90 -1.85 19.35
CA GLU A 215 3.15 -2.98 19.92
C GLU A 215 2.16 -2.51 20.98
N ARG A 216 2.58 -1.61 21.89
CA ARG A 216 1.69 -1.04 22.92
C ARG A 216 0.45 -0.39 22.32
N ARG A 217 0.59 0.29 21.18
CA ARG A 217 -0.55 0.90 20.48
C ARG A 217 -1.46 -0.15 19.84
N ALA A 218 -0.90 -1.22 19.28
CA ALA A 218 -1.69 -2.32 18.72
C ALA A 218 -2.46 -3.06 19.83
N GLU A 219 -1.79 -3.37 20.94
CA GLU A 219 -2.41 -3.99 22.13
C GLU A 219 -3.55 -3.13 22.70
N ALA A 220 -3.37 -1.81 22.82
CA ALA A 220 -4.43 -0.93 23.29
C ALA A 220 -5.69 -0.96 22.39
N ILE A 221 -5.53 -1.15 21.07
CA ILE A 221 -6.66 -1.32 20.14
C ILE A 221 -7.29 -2.71 20.32
N ALA A 222 -6.49 -3.75 20.56
CA ALA A 222 -7.01 -5.09 20.82
C ALA A 222 -7.80 -5.15 22.13
N ASP A 223 -7.31 -4.50 23.19
CA ASP A 223 -8.03 -4.32 24.46
C ASP A 223 -9.34 -3.57 24.26
N TYR A 224 -9.33 -2.52 23.43
CA TYR A 224 -10.55 -1.80 23.05
C TYR A 224 -11.57 -2.71 22.36
N MET A 225 -11.16 -3.54 21.41
CA MET A 225 -12.06 -4.49 20.73
C MET A 225 -12.62 -5.53 21.72
N VAL A 226 -11.74 -6.20 22.47
CA VAL A 226 -12.12 -7.27 23.42
C VAL A 226 -12.97 -6.74 24.57
N GLY A 227 -12.71 -5.51 25.04
CA GLY A 227 -13.50 -4.86 26.08
C GLY A 227 -14.85 -4.32 25.60
N ASN A 228 -15.08 -4.23 24.29
CA ASN A 228 -16.30 -3.66 23.71
C ASN A 228 -16.85 -4.50 22.55
N PRO A 229 -17.04 -5.82 22.70
CA PRO A 229 -17.30 -6.74 21.58
C PRO A 229 -18.55 -6.40 20.75
N ASN A 230 -19.51 -5.67 21.32
CA ASN A 230 -20.78 -5.34 20.67
C ASN A 230 -20.90 -3.86 20.26
N ASP A 231 -19.84 -3.05 20.40
CA ASP A 231 -19.90 -1.60 20.19
C ASP A 231 -18.56 -0.98 19.70
N TYR A 232 -17.53 -1.76 19.43
CA TYR A 232 -16.26 -1.19 18.95
C TYR A 232 -16.34 -0.72 17.49
N VAL A 233 -15.54 0.28 17.13
CA VAL A 233 -15.47 0.79 15.75
C VAL A 233 -14.01 0.90 15.29
N LEU A 234 -13.69 0.31 14.14
CA LEU A 234 -12.40 0.45 13.48
C LEU A 234 -12.55 1.18 12.14
N PRO A 235 -11.77 2.24 11.87
CA PRO A 235 -11.74 2.84 10.54
C PRO A 235 -11.12 1.90 9.50
N ALA A 236 -11.40 2.15 8.23
CA ALA A 236 -10.93 1.33 7.09
C ALA A 236 -9.40 1.22 6.99
N LEU A 237 -8.91 0.10 6.47
CA LEU A 237 -7.50 -0.08 6.10
C LEU A 237 -7.27 0.44 4.69
N THR A 238 -6.04 0.83 4.38
CA THR A 238 -5.61 1.16 3.01
C THR A 238 -4.44 0.28 2.65
N CYS A 239 -4.47 -0.35 1.48
CA CYS A 239 -3.38 -1.18 0.99
C CYS A 239 -3.09 -0.99 -0.51
N SER A 240 -1.87 -1.35 -0.88
CA SER A 240 -1.34 -1.42 -2.24
C SER A 240 -1.10 -2.88 -2.64
N VAL A 241 -1.42 -3.22 -3.88
CA VAL A 241 -1.24 -4.55 -4.47
C VAL A 241 -0.21 -4.47 -5.59
N SER A 242 0.81 -5.33 -5.52
CA SER A 242 1.96 -5.30 -6.44
C SER A 242 1.73 -5.93 -7.81
N ALA A 243 0.56 -6.51 -8.06
CA ALA A 243 0.20 -7.18 -9.30
C ALA A 243 -1.15 -6.68 -9.81
N GLU A 244 -1.35 -6.78 -11.12
CA GLU A 244 -2.60 -6.38 -11.75
C GLU A 244 -3.75 -7.24 -11.22
N MET A 245 -4.87 -6.58 -10.92
CA MET A 245 -6.07 -7.22 -10.39
C MET A 245 -7.11 -7.28 -11.49
N SER A 246 -7.88 -8.37 -11.57
CA SER A 246 -9.03 -8.43 -12.47
C SER A 246 -10.32 -8.13 -11.71
N PHE A 247 -11.27 -7.50 -12.39
CA PHE A 247 -12.55 -7.12 -11.79
C PHE A 247 -13.71 -7.59 -12.68
N GLU A 248 -14.54 -8.48 -12.15
CA GLU A 248 -15.73 -8.99 -12.81
C GLU A 248 -16.98 -8.25 -12.32
N ALA A 249 -17.50 -7.34 -13.13
CA ALA A 249 -18.71 -6.59 -12.84
C ALA A 249 -19.95 -7.50 -12.76
N ILE A 250 -20.83 -7.28 -11.77
CA ILE A 250 -22.05 -8.08 -11.58
C ILE A 250 -23.30 -7.23 -11.84
N GLY A 251 -24.32 -7.84 -12.46
CA GLY A 251 -25.67 -7.26 -12.54
C GLY A 251 -25.80 -6.01 -13.41
N GLY A 252 -24.93 -5.85 -14.42
CA GLY A 252 -24.93 -4.69 -15.31
C GLY A 252 -24.37 -3.40 -14.69
N SER A 253 -23.94 -3.44 -13.42
CA SER A 253 -23.24 -2.33 -12.77
C SER A 253 -21.76 -2.38 -13.08
N HIS A 254 -21.19 -1.31 -13.64
CA HIS A 254 -19.74 -1.21 -13.80
C HIS A 254 -18.98 -0.98 -12.49
N GLN A 255 -19.67 -0.65 -11.39
CA GLN A 255 -19.02 -0.28 -10.13
C GLN A 255 -19.02 -1.42 -9.10
N VAL A 256 -19.95 -2.36 -9.17
CA VAL A 256 -20.06 -3.45 -8.17
C VAL A 256 -19.73 -4.78 -8.84
N GLY A 257 -18.87 -5.57 -8.22
CA GLY A 257 -18.39 -6.80 -8.81
C GLY A 257 -17.46 -7.59 -7.91
N MET A 258 -16.83 -8.60 -8.50
CA MET A 258 -15.80 -9.40 -7.86
C MET A 258 -14.41 -8.90 -8.23
N LEU A 259 -13.64 -8.51 -7.22
CA LEU A 259 -12.21 -8.22 -7.38
C LEU A 259 -11.42 -9.51 -7.17
N HIS A 260 -10.59 -9.87 -8.13
CA HIS A 260 -9.65 -10.97 -8.06
C HIS A 260 -8.22 -10.46 -7.94
N ILE A 261 -7.56 -10.83 -6.86
CA ILE A 261 -6.18 -10.46 -6.54
C ILE A 261 -5.32 -11.72 -6.68
N PRO A 262 -4.30 -11.74 -7.55
CA PRO A 262 -3.39 -12.88 -7.65
C PRO A 262 -2.77 -13.23 -6.29
N MET A 263 -2.76 -14.50 -5.89
CA MET A 263 -2.11 -14.90 -4.63
C MET A 263 -0.60 -14.67 -4.63
N SER A 264 0.02 -14.53 -5.80
CA SER A 264 1.43 -14.13 -5.96
C SER A 264 1.65 -12.63 -5.74
N ALA A 265 0.58 -11.83 -5.59
CA ALA A 265 0.70 -10.40 -5.36
C ALA A 265 1.10 -10.13 -3.90
N THR A 266 2.01 -9.19 -3.74
CA THR A 266 2.35 -8.62 -2.45
C THR A 266 1.32 -7.56 -2.10
N MET A 267 0.67 -7.70 -0.93
CA MET A 267 -0.26 -6.72 -0.38
C MET A 267 0.40 -5.94 0.76
N LEU A 268 0.66 -4.65 0.53
CA LEU A 268 1.31 -3.75 1.49
C LEU A 268 0.27 -2.84 2.12
N ILE A 269 0.24 -2.72 3.44
CA ILE A 269 -0.61 -1.73 4.11
C ILE A 269 0.02 -0.34 3.91
N ASN A 270 -0.76 0.68 3.58
CA ASN A 270 -0.30 2.08 3.59
C ASN A 270 -0.80 2.80 4.85
N ASP A 271 -1.97 2.41 5.36
CA ASP A 271 -2.53 2.88 6.63
C ASP A 271 -3.31 1.77 7.33
N GLY A 272 -3.12 1.71 8.66
CA GLY A 272 -3.83 0.76 9.52
C GLY A 272 -3.02 -0.43 10.02
N GLN A 273 -1.68 -0.40 9.96
CA GLN A 273 -0.85 -1.49 10.51
C GLN A 273 -1.18 -1.86 11.97
N HIS A 274 -1.41 -0.87 12.84
CA HIS A 274 -1.75 -1.10 14.24
C HIS A 274 -3.12 -1.79 14.38
N ARG A 275 -4.07 -1.46 13.49
CA ARG A 275 -5.40 -2.08 13.45
C ARG A 275 -5.33 -3.52 12.95
N ARG A 276 -4.58 -3.81 11.89
CA ARG A 276 -4.31 -5.19 11.44
C ARG A 276 -3.70 -6.04 12.57
N HIS A 277 -2.68 -5.53 13.25
CA HIS A 277 -2.05 -6.25 14.36
C HIS A 277 -3.01 -6.42 15.55
N ALA A 278 -3.80 -5.40 15.86
CA ALA A 278 -4.82 -5.46 16.90
C ALA A 278 -5.91 -6.50 16.59
N ILE A 279 -6.38 -6.58 15.34
CA ILE A 279 -7.32 -7.61 14.88
C ILE A 279 -6.73 -9.00 15.10
N ALA A 280 -5.48 -9.22 14.70
CA ALA A 280 -4.80 -10.50 14.91
C ALA A 280 -4.65 -10.85 16.40
N ALA A 281 -4.37 -9.86 17.27
CA ALA A 281 -4.27 -10.04 18.71
C ALA A 281 -5.65 -10.31 19.36
N ALA A 282 -6.68 -9.57 18.95
CA ALA A 282 -8.05 -9.73 19.42
C ALA A 282 -8.61 -11.10 19.03
N LEU A 283 -8.34 -11.60 17.81
CA LEU A 283 -8.76 -12.94 17.38
C LEU A 283 -8.19 -14.06 18.24
N ARG A 284 -6.94 -13.94 18.72
CA ARG A 284 -6.35 -14.93 19.64
C ARG A 284 -7.06 -14.97 20.99
N ARG A 285 -7.59 -13.83 21.44
CA ARG A 285 -8.28 -13.68 22.74
C ARG A 285 -9.77 -13.97 22.63
N HIS A 286 -10.39 -13.65 21.51
CA HIS A 286 -11.81 -13.76 21.26
C HIS A 286 -12.08 -14.24 19.81
N PRO A 287 -11.99 -15.56 19.55
CA PRO A 287 -12.09 -16.12 18.20
C PRO A 287 -13.40 -15.83 17.46
N ALA A 288 -14.47 -15.46 18.17
CA ALA A 288 -15.76 -15.14 17.55
C ALA A 288 -15.70 -13.91 16.62
N PHE A 289 -14.67 -13.06 16.75
CA PHE A 289 -14.44 -11.93 15.83
C PHE A 289 -14.04 -12.35 14.41
N ALA A 290 -13.78 -13.64 14.15
CA ALA A 290 -13.31 -14.12 12.85
C ALA A 290 -14.22 -13.72 11.67
N ASN A 291 -15.53 -13.71 11.90
CA ASN A 291 -16.53 -13.44 10.86
C ASN A 291 -16.86 -11.94 10.70
N GLU A 292 -16.33 -11.07 11.57
CA GLU A 292 -16.49 -9.63 11.43
C GLU A 292 -15.60 -9.11 10.31
N THR A 293 -16.02 -8.03 9.64
CA THR A 293 -15.33 -7.48 8.48
C THR A 293 -14.82 -6.07 8.74
N ILE A 294 -13.76 -5.69 8.04
CA ILE A 294 -13.27 -4.31 7.99
C ILE A 294 -13.23 -3.88 6.52
N SER A 295 -13.58 -2.62 6.28
CA SER A 295 -13.42 -2.02 4.97
C SER A 295 -11.94 -1.86 4.62
N VAL A 296 -11.56 -2.24 3.42
CA VAL A 296 -10.20 -2.11 2.89
C VAL A 296 -10.25 -1.40 1.54
N SER A 297 -9.55 -0.27 1.46
CA SER A 297 -9.28 0.45 0.21
C SER A 297 -8.03 -0.13 -0.44
N ILE A 298 -8.18 -0.68 -1.65
CA ILE A 298 -7.18 -1.49 -2.36
C ILE A 298 -6.77 -0.74 -3.63
N TYR A 299 -5.49 -0.39 -3.72
CA TYR A 299 -4.91 0.32 -4.86
C TYR A 299 -3.94 -0.60 -5.61
N TYR A 300 -3.97 -0.55 -6.94
CA TYR A 300 -2.89 -1.12 -7.73
C TYR A 300 -1.66 -0.23 -7.66
N ASP A 301 -0.54 -0.80 -7.20
CA ASP A 301 0.75 -0.11 -7.17
C ASP A 301 1.93 -1.07 -7.20
N GLN A 302 2.78 -0.93 -8.22
CA GLN A 302 4.00 -1.73 -8.37
C GLN A 302 5.23 -1.07 -7.73
N GLY A 303 5.13 0.19 -7.25
CA GLY A 303 6.28 0.98 -6.85
C GLY A 303 6.33 1.34 -5.37
N LEU A 304 7.45 1.04 -4.70
CA LEU A 304 7.71 1.44 -3.31
C LEU A 304 7.58 2.97 -3.10
N GLN A 305 8.09 3.77 -4.03
CA GLN A 305 8.08 5.23 -3.95
C GLN A 305 6.66 5.79 -3.83
N ARG A 306 5.70 5.22 -4.57
CA ARG A 306 4.32 5.68 -4.54
C ARG A 306 3.59 5.18 -3.29
N ALA A 307 3.89 3.97 -2.81
CA ALA A 307 3.40 3.51 -1.51
C ALA A 307 3.87 4.43 -0.36
N GLN A 308 5.13 4.89 -0.39
CA GLN A 308 5.67 5.88 0.55
C GLN A 308 4.97 7.24 0.43
N GLN A 309 4.71 7.72 -0.79
CA GLN A 309 3.96 8.96 -1.01
C GLN A 309 2.53 8.85 -0.45
N MET A 310 1.84 7.74 -0.69
CA MET A 310 0.51 7.48 -0.13
C MET A 310 0.53 7.49 1.41
N PHE A 311 1.53 6.85 2.03
CA PHE A 311 1.71 6.91 3.48
C PHE A 311 1.88 8.37 3.96
N ALA A 312 2.72 9.17 3.29
CA ALA A 312 2.94 10.56 3.64
C ALA A 312 1.68 11.42 3.48
N ASP A 313 0.93 11.24 2.40
CA ASP A 313 -0.31 11.97 2.11
C ASP A 313 -1.39 11.67 3.16
N ILE A 314 -1.60 10.38 3.48
CA ILE A 314 -2.60 9.98 4.48
C ILE A 314 -2.27 10.59 5.85
N ASN A 315 -1.01 10.45 6.29
CA ASN A 315 -0.63 10.85 7.65
C ASN A 315 -0.46 12.37 7.81
N SER A 316 0.00 13.09 6.79
CA SER A 316 0.22 14.54 6.86
C SER A 316 -1.07 15.36 6.74
N LYS A 317 -2.09 14.83 6.05
CA LYS A 317 -3.37 15.51 5.84
C LYS A 317 -4.42 15.16 6.91
N GLN A 318 -4.22 14.08 7.66
CA GLN A 318 -5.13 13.70 8.74
C GLN A 318 -4.97 14.65 9.95
N VAL A 319 -5.95 15.54 10.15
CA VAL A 319 -6.03 16.38 11.34
C VAL A 319 -6.63 15.58 12.48
N ARG A 320 -5.86 15.39 13.56
CA ARG A 320 -6.38 14.74 14.77
C ARG A 320 -7.39 15.66 15.44
N PRO A 321 -8.58 15.16 15.84
CA PRO A 321 -9.47 15.91 16.70
C PRO A 321 -8.75 16.35 17.97
N SER A 322 -9.15 17.50 18.52
CA SER A 322 -8.56 17.99 19.76
C SER A 322 -8.83 17.00 20.89
N SER A 323 -7.94 16.95 21.87
CA SER A 323 -8.16 16.13 23.06
C SER A 323 -9.40 16.56 23.86
N ALA A 324 -9.81 17.83 23.75
CA ALA A 324 -11.02 18.34 24.42
C ALA A 324 -12.29 17.72 23.79
N ILE A 325 -12.39 17.69 22.46
CA ILE A 325 -13.51 17.07 21.76
C ILE A 325 -13.56 15.56 22.03
N ASN A 326 -12.40 14.89 21.99
CA ASN A 326 -12.34 13.47 22.32
C ASN A 326 -12.85 13.21 23.75
N ALA A 327 -12.41 14.00 24.73
CA ALA A 327 -12.87 13.87 26.11
C ALA A 327 -14.35 14.24 26.30
N LEU A 328 -14.89 15.13 25.48
CA LEU A 328 -16.32 15.50 25.50
C LEU A 328 -17.22 14.37 24.99
N TYR A 329 -16.79 13.66 23.95
CA TYR A 329 -17.60 12.62 23.30
C TYR A 329 -17.36 11.21 23.83
N ASP A 330 -16.21 10.96 24.48
CA ASP A 330 -15.88 9.66 25.05
C ASP A 330 -16.68 9.38 26.34
N GLN A 331 -17.90 8.87 26.13
CA GLN A 331 -18.82 8.45 27.20
C GLN A 331 -18.43 7.11 27.84
N ARG A 332 -17.50 6.35 27.22
CA ARG A 332 -17.01 5.08 27.77
C ARG A 332 -16.03 5.32 28.92
N ASN A 333 -15.39 6.48 28.96
CA ASN A 333 -14.52 6.88 30.04
C ASN A 333 -15.34 7.42 31.23
N PRO A 334 -15.44 6.67 32.34
CA PRO A 334 -16.29 7.06 33.47
C PRO A 334 -15.81 8.35 34.15
N PHE A 335 -14.51 8.65 34.11
CA PHE A 335 -13.97 9.91 34.63
C PHE A 335 -14.40 11.11 33.77
N ASN A 336 -14.42 10.98 32.43
CA ASN A 336 -14.92 12.03 31.55
C ASN A 336 -16.40 12.33 31.84
N THR A 337 -17.22 11.27 31.92
CA THR A 337 -18.63 11.36 32.25
C THR A 337 -18.85 12.06 33.60
N TRP A 338 -18.08 11.70 34.62
CA TRP A 338 -18.14 12.32 35.94
C TRP A 338 -17.74 13.81 35.92
N VAL A 339 -16.64 14.17 35.24
CA VAL A 339 -16.20 15.57 35.12
C VAL A 339 -17.23 16.42 34.38
N LEU A 340 -17.87 15.89 33.33
CA LEU A 340 -18.94 16.59 32.61
C LEU A 340 -20.18 16.79 33.48
N ALA A 341 -20.56 15.79 34.27
CA ALA A 341 -21.66 15.90 35.24
C ALA A 341 -21.35 16.93 36.34
N LEU A 342 -20.12 16.95 36.86
CA LEU A 342 -19.65 17.96 37.80
C LEU A 342 -19.74 19.38 37.19
N LEU A 343 -19.33 19.57 35.94
CA LEU A 343 -19.47 20.86 35.26
C LEU A 343 -20.93 21.30 35.13
N THR A 344 -21.87 20.37 34.91
CA THR A 344 -23.30 20.71 34.89
C THR A 344 -23.79 21.26 36.24
N LYS A 345 -23.20 20.81 37.36
CA LYS A 345 -23.48 21.34 38.71
C LYS A 345 -22.77 22.67 38.99
N LEU A 346 -21.85 23.11 38.13
CA LEU A 346 -21.07 24.34 38.24
C LEU A 346 -21.32 25.28 37.03
N PRO A 347 -22.54 25.84 36.88
CA PRO A 347 -22.94 26.56 35.66
C PRO A 347 -22.02 27.74 35.32
N ASP A 348 -21.61 28.53 36.31
CA ASP A 348 -20.70 29.68 36.12
C ASP A 348 -19.33 29.27 35.57
N ILE A 349 -18.80 28.14 36.06
CA ILE A 349 -17.52 27.58 35.60
C ILE A 349 -17.69 26.98 34.21
N ARG A 350 -18.75 26.18 34.01
CA ARG A 350 -19.07 25.56 32.72
C ARG A 350 -19.21 26.57 31.60
N ALA A 351 -19.82 27.73 31.87
CA ALA A 351 -19.96 28.81 30.90
C ALA A 351 -18.59 29.32 30.38
N ARG A 352 -17.53 29.18 31.19
CA ARG A 352 -16.16 29.61 30.88
C ARG A 352 -15.22 28.48 30.42
N ILE A 353 -15.74 27.26 30.24
CA ILE A 353 -14.98 26.13 29.65
C ILE A 353 -15.10 26.11 28.12
N ASP A 354 -13.96 25.95 27.45
CA ASP A 354 -13.83 25.58 26.04
C ASP A 354 -13.85 24.06 25.90
N PHE A 355 -14.91 23.55 25.28
CA PHE A 355 -15.12 22.12 25.08
C PHE A 355 -14.54 21.62 23.75
N GLU A 356 -14.14 22.54 22.86
CA GLU A 356 -13.68 22.20 21.51
C GLU A 356 -12.16 22.22 21.41
N ASN A 357 -11.48 23.11 22.13
CA ASN A 357 -10.04 23.30 21.98
C ASN A 357 -9.28 22.86 23.23
N ALA A 358 -8.16 22.16 23.03
CA ALA A 358 -7.27 21.78 24.14
C ALA A 358 -6.63 23.00 24.84
N SER A 359 -6.48 24.09 24.10
CA SER A 359 -6.02 25.40 24.57
C SER A 359 -6.99 26.49 24.11
N VAL A 360 -7.26 27.46 24.97
CA VAL A 360 -8.21 28.53 24.67
C VAL A 360 -7.57 29.57 23.73
N ALA A 361 -8.23 29.83 22.60
CA ALA A 361 -7.76 30.81 21.62
C ALA A 361 -7.77 32.24 22.18
N GLY A 362 -6.89 33.12 21.64
CA GLY A 362 -6.71 34.49 22.16
C GLY A 362 -7.99 35.33 22.18
N LYS A 363 -8.83 35.20 21.14
CA LYS A 363 -10.13 35.91 21.00
C LYS A 363 -11.32 35.15 21.62
N SER A 364 -11.10 33.99 22.23
CA SER A 364 -12.18 33.19 22.80
C SER A 364 -12.75 33.83 24.06
N THR A 365 -14.07 33.70 24.24
CA THR A 365 -14.81 34.12 25.44
C THR A 365 -14.67 33.15 26.62
N LYS A 366 -13.96 32.03 26.40
CA LYS A 366 -13.68 31.02 27.43
C LYS A 366 -12.43 31.40 28.23
N LEU A 367 -12.26 30.83 29.41
CA LEU A 367 -11.10 31.04 30.28
C LEU A 367 -10.19 29.81 30.27
N TRP A 368 -10.78 28.62 30.41
CA TRP A 368 -10.05 27.35 30.48
C TRP A 368 -10.61 26.34 29.48
N SER A 369 -9.81 25.35 29.08
CA SER A 369 -10.29 24.22 28.29
C SER A 369 -10.81 23.10 29.19
N LEU A 370 -11.60 22.18 28.62
CA LEU A 370 -12.03 20.95 29.30
C LEU A 370 -10.82 20.16 29.82
N ILE A 371 -9.71 20.15 29.07
CA ILE A 371 -8.46 19.49 29.48
C ILE A 371 -7.84 20.15 30.70
N ALA A 372 -7.79 21.49 30.73
CA ALA A 372 -7.30 22.21 31.89
C ALA A 372 -8.18 21.95 33.11
N PHE A 373 -9.50 21.87 32.94
CA PHE A 373 -10.43 21.55 34.03
C PHE A 373 -10.31 20.09 34.52
N LYS A 374 -10.21 19.11 33.61
CA LYS A 374 -9.93 17.71 33.98
C LYS A 374 -8.67 17.58 34.82
N LYS A 375 -7.60 18.28 34.43
CA LYS A 375 -6.34 18.33 35.18
C LYS A 375 -6.50 19.03 36.53
N PHE A 376 -7.29 20.10 36.61
CA PHE A 376 -7.64 20.74 37.90
C PHE A 376 -8.30 19.73 38.84
N VAL A 377 -9.33 19.02 38.37
CA VAL A 377 -10.05 18.02 39.16
C VAL A 377 -9.12 16.89 39.61
N THR A 378 -8.24 16.42 38.72
CA THR A 378 -7.25 15.39 39.03
C THR A 378 -6.30 15.85 40.14
N ILE A 379 -5.75 17.06 40.04
CA ILE A 379 -4.82 17.60 41.05
C ILE A 379 -5.54 17.80 42.39
N LEU A 380 -6.72 18.41 42.38
CA LEU A 380 -7.46 18.73 43.60
C LEU A 380 -7.86 17.47 44.36
N THR A 381 -8.35 16.45 43.65
CA THR A 381 -8.91 15.24 44.28
C THR A 381 -7.91 14.10 44.45
N GLY A 382 -6.83 14.09 43.66
CA GLY A 382 -5.94 12.93 43.52
C GLY A 382 -6.52 11.80 42.67
N ILE A 383 -7.75 11.93 42.15
CA ILE A 383 -8.39 10.91 41.31
C ILE A 383 -8.13 11.21 39.84
N SER A 384 -7.59 10.22 39.13
CA SER A 384 -7.25 10.29 37.71
C SER A 384 -8.09 9.31 36.91
N GLU A 385 -8.00 9.37 35.58
CA GLU A 385 -8.68 8.41 34.69
C GLU A 385 -8.34 6.95 35.03
N THR A 386 -7.09 6.66 35.43
CA THR A 386 -6.65 5.29 35.74
C THR A 386 -7.10 4.81 37.12
N SER A 387 -7.25 5.71 38.09
CA SER A 387 -7.68 5.37 39.45
C SER A 387 -9.19 5.49 39.67
N PHE A 388 -9.93 6.10 38.74
CA PHE A 388 -11.36 6.36 38.90
C PHE A 388 -12.20 5.10 39.13
N GLY A 389 -11.89 4.00 38.42
CA GLY A 389 -12.62 2.73 38.58
C GLY A 389 -12.51 2.11 39.98
N GLN A 390 -11.56 2.55 40.80
CA GLN A 390 -11.35 2.09 42.18
C GLN A 390 -11.96 3.05 43.22
N ALA A 391 -12.48 4.19 42.80
CA ALA A 391 -13.04 5.19 43.70
C ALA A 391 -14.42 4.77 44.21
N ASP A 392 -14.66 4.92 45.51
CA ASP A 392 -15.96 4.68 46.14
C ASP A 392 -16.99 5.74 45.69
N PRO A 393 -18.20 5.34 45.24
CA PRO A 393 -19.26 6.30 44.87
C PRO A 393 -19.57 7.35 45.95
N ALA A 394 -19.55 6.96 47.23
CA ALA A 394 -19.79 7.93 48.31
C ALA A 394 -18.62 8.92 48.46
N GLN A 395 -17.38 8.48 48.21
CA GLN A 395 -16.22 9.38 48.10
C GLN A 395 -16.37 10.37 46.95
N LEU A 396 -16.80 9.91 45.77
CA LEU A 396 -17.01 10.78 44.60
C LEU A 396 -18.05 11.86 44.89
N GLN A 397 -19.17 11.50 45.53
CA GLN A 397 -20.20 12.47 45.91
C GLN A 397 -19.68 13.51 46.91
N ARG A 398 -18.88 13.10 47.92
CA ARG A 398 -18.23 14.03 48.85
C ARG A 398 -17.28 14.99 48.13
N LEU A 399 -16.53 14.48 47.15
CA LEU A 399 -15.62 15.31 46.36
C LEU A 399 -16.36 16.32 45.50
N GLU A 400 -17.48 15.96 44.87
CA GLU A 400 -18.31 16.91 44.11
C GLU A 400 -18.77 18.08 44.99
N LEU A 401 -19.27 17.80 46.20
CA LEU A 401 -19.68 18.82 47.16
C LEU A 401 -18.50 19.70 47.58
N ALA A 402 -17.35 19.08 47.88
CA ALA A 402 -16.15 19.81 48.26
C ALA A 402 -15.62 20.70 47.13
N ILE A 403 -15.71 20.28 45.86
CA ILE A 403 -15.31 21.09 44.71
C ILE A 403 -16.27 22.28 44.54
N ALA A 404 -17.57 22.08 44.73
CA ALA A 404 -18.54 23.17 44.66
C ALA A 404 -18.29 24.21 45.76
N GLU A 405 -18.09 23.76 47.00
CA GLU A 405 -17.71 24.64 48.10
C GLU A 405 -16.37 25.35 47.84
N PHE A 406 -15.40 24.64 47.26
CA PHE A 406 -14.11 25.22 46.88
C PHE A 406 -14.26 26.39 45.93
N PHE A 407 -15.02 26.25 44.86
CA PHE A 407 -15.27 27.36 43.95
C PHE A 407 -16.10 28.47 44.58
N ALA A 408 -17.01 28.17 45.51
CA ALA A 408 -17.76 29.19 46.25
C ALA A 408 -16.84 30.04 47.13
N GLN A 409 -15.93 29.41 47.88
CA GLN A 409 -14.93 30.10 48.69
C GLN A 409 -13.97 30.95 47.85
N VAL A 410 -13.49 30.39 46.72
CA VAL A 410 -12.63 31.11 45.77
C VAL A 410 -13.37 32.32 45.18
N ARG A 411 -14.65 32.16 44.81
CA ARG A 411 -15.48 33.25 44.28
C ARG A 411 -15.70 34.37 45.31
N THR A 412 -15.82 34.03 46.59
CA THR A 412 -16.00 34.99 47.67
C THR A 412 -14.71 35.73 48.01
N HIS A 413 -13.57 35.04 48.02
CA HIS A 413 -12.34 35.57 48.60
C HIS A 413 -11.28 35.98 47.59
N VAL A 414 -11.21 35.43 46.38
CA VAL A 414 -10.18 35.82 45.41
C VAL A 414 -10.60 37.09 44.67
N PRO A 415 -9.79 38.17 44.71
CA PRO A 415 -10.10 39.40 43.98
C PRO A 415 -10.29 39.16 42.48
N ASP A 416 -11.24 39.88 41.89
CA ASP A 416 -11.63 39.83 40.47
C ASP A 416 -12.20 38.49 39.97
N TRP A 417 -12.26 37.44 40.80
CA TRP A 417 -12.75 36.12 40.37
C TRP A 417 -14.21 36.17 39.94
N ALA A 418 -15.09 36.72 40.78
CA ALA A 418 -16.50 36.88 40.45
C ALA A 418 -16.69 37.75 39.20
N SER A 419 -15.99 38.89 39.12
CA SER A 419 -16.04 39.80 37.96
C SER A 419 -15.60 39.12 36.65
N MET A 420 -14.56 38.28 36.72
CA MET A 420 -14.06 37.49 35.60
C MET A 420 -15.07 36.42 35.16
N LEU A 421 -15.66 35.69 36.10
CA LEU A 421 -16.67 34.67 35.79
C LEU A 421 -17.98 35.27 35.28
N ASP A 422 -18.42 36.41 35.82
CA ASP A 422 -19.67 37.08 35.43
C ASP A 422 -19.54 37.81 34.09
N GLY A 423 -18.34 37.88 33.52
CA GLY A 423 -18.08 38.55 32.25
C GLY A 423 -17.99 40.07 32.34
N LYS A 424 -17.83 40.62 33.57
CA LYS A 424 -17.55 42.05 33.80
C LYS A 424 -16.14 42.42 33.34
N ILE A 425 -15.24 41.44 33.28
CA ILE A 425 -13.91 41.55 32.66
C ILE A 425 -13.95 40.74 31.38
N ALA A 426 -13.58 41.36 30.26
CA ALA A 426 -13.54 40.65 28.99
C ALA A 426 -12.53 39.49 29.09
N PRO A 427 -12.86 38.27 28.61
CA PRO A 427 -11.95 37.12 28.71
C PRO A 427 -10.58 37.33 28.05
N ALA A 428 -10.50 38.17 27.01
CA ALA A 428 -9.23 38.56 26.40
C ALA A 428 -8.36 39.38 27.36
N ASP A 429 -8.96 40.33 28.09
CA ASP A 429 -8.26 41.15 29.08
C ASP A 429 -7.88 40.32 30.31
N ALA A 430 -8.79 39.46 30.78
CA ALA A 430 -8.49 38.52 31.85
C ALA A 430 -7.28 37.64 31.51
N ARG A 431 -7.18 37.16 30.26
CA ARG A 431 -6.03 36.38 29.79
C ARG A 431 -4.76 37.23 29.69
N ALA A 432 -4.86 38.46 29.20
CA ALA A 432 -3.68 39.31 29.02
C ALA A 432 -3.10 39.78 30.36
N GLN A 433 -3.97 40.20 31.29
CA GLN A 433 -3.61 40.99 32.46
C GLN A 433 -3.73 40.24 33.79
N LEU A 434 -4.54 39.17 33.88
CA LEU A 434 -4.78 38.47 35.14
C LEU A 434 -4.14 37.09 35.16
N VAL A 435 -3.59 36.70 36.31
CA VAL A 435 -3.09 35.32 36.50
C VAL A 435 -4.24 34.35 36.76
N ILE A 436 -5.32 34.81 37.40
CA ILE A 436 -6.42 33.96 37.88
C ILE A 436 -7.23 33.31 36.75
N GLY A 437 -7.21 33.89 35.55
CA GLY A 437 -7.82 33.31 34.35
C GLY A 437 -6.95 32.28 33.62
N GLN A 438 -5.72 32.04 34.09
CA GLN A 438 -4.74 31.20 33.40
C GLN A 438 -4.73 29.78 33.97
N ALA A 439 -4.58 28.79 33.09
CA ALA A 439 -4.62 27.38 33.49
C ALA A 439 -3.52 27.02 34.52
N VAL A 440 -2.34 27.63 34.44
CA VAL A 440 -1.25 27.36 35.40
C VAL A 440 -1.63 27.81 36.82
N TRP A 441 -2.31 28.95 36.94
CA TRP A 441 -2.78 29.44 38.23
C TRP A 441 -3.92 28.57 38.75
N LEU A 442 -4.87 28.18 37.88
CA LEU A 442 -5.93 27.23 38.22
C LEU A 442 -5.36 25.90 38.76
N HIS A 443 -4.30 25.36 38.14
CA HIS A 443 -3.64 24.14 38.63
C HIS A 443 -2.87 24.36 39.93
N GLY A 444 -2.24 25.52 40.13
CA GLY A 444 -1.62 25.88 41.40
C GLY A 444 -2.64 26.02 42.53
N LEU A 445 -3.80 26.60 42.22
CA LEU A 445 -4.95 26.67 43.12
C LEU A 445 -5.46 25.27 43.48
N ALA A 446 -5.58 24.37 42.50
CA ALA A 446 -5.97 22.98 42.73
C ALA A 446 -5.02 22.27 43.71
N LEU A 447 -3.71 22.46 43.52
CA LEU A 447 -2.69 21.82 44.36
C LEU A 447 -2.71 22.38 45.79
N MET A 448 -2.91 23.69 45.95
CA MET A 448 -3.16 24.27 47.27
C MET A 448 -4.42 23.67 47.90
N GLY A 449 -5.53 23.62 47.15
CA GLY A 449 -6.79 23.06 47.60
C GLY A 449 -6.70 21.59 48.02
N HIS A 450 -5.89 20.79 47.31
CA HIS A 450 -5.64 19.40 47.67
C HIS A 450 -5.09 19.26 49.09
N HIS A 451 -4.08 20.07 49.45
CA HIS A 451 -3.51 20.07 50.78
C HIS A 451 -4.46 20.60 51.85
N VAL A 452 -5.31 21.58 51.51
CA VAL A 452 -6.36 22.06 52.41
C VAL A 452 -7.37 20.96 52.71
N MET A 453 -7.87 20.28 51.68
CA MET A 453 -8.86 19.21 51.80
C MET A 453 -8.30 18.00 52.56
N LEU A 454 -7.05 17.61 52.32
CA LEU A 454 -6.37 16.55 53.05
C LEU A 454 -6.26 16.83 54.55
N ARG A 455 -5.97 18.09 54.92
CA ARG A 455 -5.72 18.46 56.32
C ARG A 455 -6.99 18.72 57.13
N HIS A 456 -8.00 19.34 56.52
CA HIS A 456 -9.17 19.85 57.25
C HIS A 456 -10.47 19.08 56.98
N GLN A 457 -10.48 18.11 56.05
CA GLN A 457 -11.68 17.40 55.56
C GLN A 457 -12.80 18.31 55.02
N ALA A 458 -12.61 19.63 55.02
CA ALA A 458 -13.54 20.65 54.56
C ALA A 458 -12.74 21.83 53.97
N VAL A 459 -13.36 22.55 53.05
CA VAL A 459 -12.78 23.78 52.48
C VAL A 459 -13.06 24.96 53.40
N LYS A 460 -12.22 25.17 54.41
CA LYS A 460 -12.30 26.31 55.34
C LYS A 460 -10.95 27.03 55.41
N GLY A 461 -10.92 28.27 55.88
CA GLY A 461 -9.68 29.02 56.07
C GLY A 461 -9.14 29.68 54.79
N LEU A 462 -9.99 29.90 53.78
CA LEU A 462 -9.61 30.51 52.50
C LEU A 462 -9.83 32.04 52.48
N GLU A 463 -10.22 32.65 53.60
CA GLU A 463 -10.49 34.10 53.70
C GLU A 463 -9.25 34.92 53.36
N ARG A 464 -8.07 34.40 53.68
CA ARG A 464 -6.78 35.02 53.37
C ARG A 464 -6.43 35.03 51.88
N LEU A 465 -7.20 34.34 51.03
CA LEU A 465 -7.10 34.49 49.57
C LEU A 465 -7.51 35.90 49.11
N ALA A 466 -8.17 36.71 49.95
CA ALA A 466 -8.38 38.14 49.71
C ALA A 466 -7.08 38.94 49.53
N LEU A 467 -5.94 38.39 49.97
CA LEU A 467 -4.62 38.99 49.79
C LEU A 467 -3.96 38.64 48.44
N VAL A 468 -4.58 37.77 47.64
CA VAL A 468 -4.08 37.39 46.32
C VAL A 468 -4.13 38.58 45.38
N SER A 469 -3.02 38.89 44.74
CA SER A 469 -3.03 39.85 43.63
C SER A 469 -3.49 39.15 42.35
N SER A 470 -4.59 39.60 41.75
CA SER A 470 -5.09 39.06 40.48
C SER A 470 -4.20 39.43 39.28
N SER A 471 -3.45 40.54 39.38
CA SER A 471 -2.62 41.10 38.31
C SER A 471 -1.38 40.27 37.98
N ARG A 472 -1.15 40.06 36.69
CA ARG A 472 0.07 39.45 36.13
C ARG A 472 1.33 40.26 36.39
N ALA A 473 1.22 41.58 36.51
CA ALA A 473 2.37 42.45 36.79
C ALA A 473 2.80 42.40 38.27
N SER A 474 2.05 41.69 39.12
CA SER A 474 2.37 41.59 40.55
C SER A 474 3.68 40.82 40.76
N PRO A 475 4.63 41.37 41.52
CA PRO A 475 5.85 40.65 41.92
C PRO A 475 5.56 39.34 42.67
N MET A 476 4.33 39.16 43.19
CA MET A 476 3.87 37.92 43.81
C MET A 476 4.05 36.69 42.90
N TRP A 477 3.98 36.88 41.57
CA TRP A 477 3.95 35.79 40.59
C TRP A 477 5.21 35.65 39.75
N GLU A 478 6.17 36.57 39.87
CA GLU A 478 7.43 36.49 39.13
C GLU A 478 8.26 35.29 39.59
N GLY A 479 8.86 34.57 38.64
CA GLY A 479 9.52 33.28 38.88
C GLY A 479 8.56 32.12 39.19
N ARG A 480 7.23 32.35 39.21
CA ARG A 480 6.21 31.33 39.51
C ARG A 480 5.43 30.95 38.26
N CYS A 481 4.17 31.35 38.19
CA CYS A 481 3.36 31.26 36.98
C CYS A 481 3.70 32.33 35.95
N VAL A 482 4.43 33.39 36.33
CA VAL A 482 4.95 34.42 35.44
C VAL A 482 6.48 34.34 35.43
N VAL A 483 7.07 34.23 34.25
CA VAL A 483 8.54 34.20 34.08
C VAL A 483 8.89 35.11 32.91
N LEU A 484 9.74 36.10 33.15
CA LEU A 484 10.11 37.12 32.15
C LEU A 484 8.87 37.78 31.54
N GLY A 485 7.89 38.09 32.39
CA GLY A 485 6.61 38.67 32.00
C GLY A 485 5.69 37.75 31.20
N LYS A 486 6.06 36.50 30.89
CA LYS A 486 5.23 35.52 30.17
C LYS A 486 4.58 34.52 31.12
N MET A 487 3.33 34.15 30.87
CA MET A 487 2.70 33.02 31.56
C MET A 487 3.40 31.73 31.13
N GLN A 488 3.83 30.90 32.09
CA GLN A 488 4.48 29.63 31.80
C GLN A 488 3.75 28.47 32.47
N MET A 489 3.33 27.50 31.67
CA MET A 489 2.74 26.26 32.15
C MET A 489 3.85 25.22 32.35
N THR A 490 4.41 25.14 33.56
CA THR A 490 5.41 24.14 33.95
C THR A 490 5.02 23.48 35.27
N ALA A 491 5.53 22.28 35.54
CA ALA A 491 5.27 21.61 36.82
C ALA A 491 5.81 22.43 38.00
N ASP A 492 7.01 22.99 37.87
CA ASP A 492 7.61 23.88 38.87
C ASP A 492 6.79 25.17 39.04
N GLY A 493 6.28 25.76 37.95
CA GLY A 493 5.40 26.93 38.01
C GLY A 493 4.11 26.66 38.78
N ILE A 494 3.47 25.51 38.56
CA ILE A 494 2.29 25.06 39.32
C ILE A 494 2.62 24.93 40.81
N LYS A 495 3.72 24.26 41.15
CA LYS A 495 4.16 24.06 42.54
C LYS A 495 4.51 25.38 43.22
N ALA A 496 5.22 26.27 42.55
CA ALA A 496 5.60 27.58 43.08
C ALA A 496 4.38 28.48 43.32
N THR A 497 3.41 28.48 42.39
CA THR A 497 2.14 29.18 42.58
C THR A 497 1.37 28.60 43.78
N ALA A 498 1.29 27.27 43.90
CA ALA A 498 0.68 26.62 45.05
C ALA A 498 1.39 26.97 46.36
N ALA A 499 2.73 27.01 46.36
CA ALA A 499 3.54 27.40 47.52
C ALA A 499 3.15 28.79 48.03
N LYS A 500 3.01 29.76 47.12
CA LYS A 500 2.63 31.12 47.49
C LYS A 500 1.21 31.18 48.07
N LEU A 501 0.27 30.44 47.49
CA LEU A 501 -1.11 30.37 47.99
C LEU A 501 -1.17 29.70 49.37
N LEU A 502 -0.45 28.61 49.59
CA LEU A 502 -0.34 27.92 50.89
C LEU A 502 0.25 28.84 51.96
N GLN A 503 1.31 29.58 51.65
CA GLN A 503 1.88 30.58 52.56
C GLN A 503 0.87 31.68 52.92
N LEU A 504 0.07 32.16 51.96
CA LEU A 504 -0.94 33.20 52.21
C LEU A 504 -1.99 32.72 53.22
N ILE A 505 -2.39 31.45 53.16
CA ILE A 505 -3.35 30.86 54.11
C ILE A 505 -2.67 30.27 55.36
N ASN A 506 -1.40 30.56 55.60
CA ASN A 506 -0.59 30.07 56.73
C ASN A 506 -0.51 28.52 56.83
N MET A 507 -0.54 27.82 55.70
CA MET A 507 -0.40 26.37 55.65
C MET A 507 1.08 25.99 55.42
N PRO A 508 1.63 25.00 56.17
CA PRO A 508 3.00 24.55 55.94
C PRO A 508 3.16 23.95 54.55
N LEU A 509 4.33 24.18 53.96
CA LEU A 509 4.67 23.68 52.63
C LEU A 509 5.08 22.20 52.70
N PRO A 510 4.45 21.31 51.91
CA PRO A 510 4.95 19.96 51.68
C PRO A 510 6.38 19.95 51.16
N SER A 511 7.13 18.87 51.38
CA SER A 511 8.57 18.82 51.10
C SER A 511 8.93 19.12 49.64
N ASP A 512 8.15 18.61 48.69
CA ASP A 512 8.38 18.79 47.25
C ASP A 512 8.06 20.23 46.79
N ILE A 513 6.98 20.83 47.32
CA ILE A 513 6.63 22.23 47.08
C ILE A 513 7.66 23.16 47.73
N ALA A 514 8.09 22.87 48.96
CA ALA A 514 9.11 23.63 49.68
C ALA A 514 10.46 23.63 48.95
N GLN A 515 10.84 22.52 48.32
CA GLN A 515 12.06 22.43 47.52
C GLN A 515 12.00 23.35 46.29
N VAL A 516 10.85 23.42 45.60
CA VAL A 516 10.65 24.37 44.49
C VAL A 516 10.72 25.80 44.99
N GLU A 517 10.05 26.10 46.10
CA GLU A 517 10.01 27.44 46.68
C GLU A 517 11.40 27.95 47.09
N ARG A 518 12.25 27.08 47.66
CA ARG A 518 13.65 27.43 48.01
C ARG A 518 14.50 27.80 46.80
N ARG A 519 14.26 27.18 45.63
CA ARG A 519 14.99 27.51 44.39
C ARG A 519 14.65 28.89 43.85
N LEU A 520 13.51 29.46 44.27
CA LEU A 520 13.05 30.80 43.87
C LEU A 520 13.49 31.89 44.84
N ALA A 521 13.88 31.54 46.07
CA ALA A 521 14.51 32.48 46.97
C ALA A 521 15.89 32.85 46.41
N PRO A 522 16.26 34.14 46.32
CA PRO A 522 17.61 34.52 45.94
C PRO A 522 18.59 33.84 46.90
N ALA A 523 19.67 33.25 46.35
CA ALA A 523 20.75 32.71 47.16
C ALA A 523 21.16 33.79 48.17
N ARG A 524 20.96 33.53 49.47
CA ARG A 524 21.48 34.42 50.51
C ARG A 524 22.98 34.48 50.30
N ILE A 525 23.48 35.60 49.76
CA ILE A 525 24.89 35.95 49.82
C ILE A 525 25.22 35.95 51.30
N GLY A 526 26.08 35.01 51.72
CA GLY A 526 26.55 34.94 53.09
C GLY A 526 27.32 36.21 53.42
N MET A 527 26.68 37.16 54.10
CA MET A 527 27.41 38.09 54.96
C MET A 527 27.77 37.31 56.22
N ALA A 528 28.96 36.70 56.21
CA ALA A 528 29.66 36.35 57.42
C ALA A 528 30.22 37.65 58.03
N ALA A 529 29.88 37.88 59.29
CA ALA A 529 30.49 38.86 60.17
C ALA A 529 31.86 38.35 60.66
#